data_AF-A0A7Y0N1C5-F1
#
_entry.id   AF-A0A7Y0N1C5-F1
#
_cell.length_a   1.000
_cell.length_b   1.000
_cell.length_c   1.000
_cell.angle_alpha   90.00
_cell.angle_beta   90.00
_cell.angle_gamma   90.00
#
_symmetry.space_group_name_H-M   'P 1'
#
loop_
_entity.id
_entity.type
_entity.pdbx_description
1 polymer ?
#
loop_
_entity_poly.entity_id
_entity_poly.type
_entity_poly.pdbx_seq_one_letter_code
_entity_poly.pdbx_strand_id
1 'polypeptide(L)'
;GNHDLHLLAVSYGLKKRKDKDKTTPIFLAKDREELLSWLAKQPLLAEHDEFVMCHAGISPQWDLETARQCAREVERIIQGEELPWLLKNMYSNLPDLWDDSLEGLDRYRYIINAFTRMRFCFSDGRLDMDCKLPPQEVTGDQLVPWFELPHRIPLEKTVLFGHWAALQGYIDEKVIGLDTGCVWGGSLTMIRW
;
A
#
# COMPACT_ATOMS: atom_id res chain seq x y z
N GLY A 1 -2.51 4.72 2.62
CA GLY A 1 -2.83 3.80 1.51
C GLY A 1 -2.87 4.49 0.16
N ASN A 2 -3.24 3.77 -0.90
CA ASN A 2 -3.24 4.29 -2.29
C ASN A 2 -4.26 5.41 -2.53
N HIS A 3 -5.45 5.32 -1.94
CA HIS A 3 -6.47 6.37 -2.07
C HIS A 3 -6.11 7.64 -1.30
N ASP A 4 -5.39 7.51 -0.18
CA ASP A 4 -4.89 8.66 0.60
C ASP A 4 -3.84 9.44 -0.18
N LEU A 5 -2.86 8.75 -0.76
CA LEU A 5 -1.88 9.37 -1.66
C LEU A 5 -2.56 10.01 -2.88
N HIS A 6 -3.61 9.39 -3.42
CA HIS A 6 -4.39 9.99 -4.50
C HIS A 6 -5.15 11.25 -4.05
N LEU A 7 -5.72 11.26 -2.85
CA LEU A 7 -6.39 12.43 -2.27
C LEU A 7 -5.43 13.61 -2.14
N LEU A 8 -4.21 13.37 -1.64
CA LEU A 8 -3.14 14.38 -1.59
C LEU A 8 -2.78 14.85 -3.01
N ALA A 9 -2.61 13.95 -3.99
CA ALA A 9 -2.31 14.37 -5.36
C ALA A 9 -3.42 15.26 -5.97
N VAL A 10 -4.68 15.05 -5.60
CA VAL A 10 -5.80 15.91 -6.01
C VAL A 10 -5.77 17.26 -5.28
N SER A 11 -5.42 17.31 -3.98
CA SER A 11 -5.34 18.58 -3.24
C SER A 11 -4.25 19.51 -3.78
N TYR A 12 -3.16 18.95 -4.28
CA TYR A 12 -2.09 19.71 -4.97
C TYR A 12 -2.40 20.03 -6.44
N GLY A 13 -3.59 19.67 -6.95
CA GLY A 13 -3.99 19.91 -8.34
C GLY A 13 -3.24 19.07 -9.38
N LEU A 14 -2.50 18.04 -8.96
CA LEU A 14 -1.70 17.18 -9.84
C LEU A 14 -2.54 16.10 -10.53
N LYS A 15 -3.70 15.77 -9.95
CA LYS A 15 -4.69 14.87 -10.53
C LYS A 15 -6.08 15.50 -10.49
N LYS A 16 -6.90 15.14 -11.46
CA LYS A 16 -8.31 15.53 -11.49
C LYS A 16 -9.08 14.75 -10.44
N ARG A 17 -9.91 15.46 -9.67
CA ARG A 17 -10.93 14.85 -8.81
C ARG A 17 -11.88 14.03 -9.66
N LYS A 18 -12.25 12.84 -9.18
CA LYS A 18 -13.30 12.01 -9.79
C LYS A 18 -14.54 12.08 -8.92
N ASP A 19 -15.69 12.43 -9.50
CA ASP A 19 -16.93 12.60 -8.71
C ASP A 19 -17.42 11.30 -8.07
N LYS A 20 -17.03 10.14 -8.63
CA LYS A 20 -17.32 8.82 -8.05
C LYS A 20 -16.61 8.56 -6.73
N ASP A 21 -15.49 9.23 -6.47
CA ASP A 21 -14.71 9.04 -5.23
C ASP A 21 -15.37 9.79 -4.04
N LYS A 22 -16.35 10.66 -4.30
CA LYS A 22 -17.13 11.41 -3.29
C LYS A 22 -16.29 12.24 -2.30
N THR A 23 -15.09 12.65 -2.70
CA THR A 23 -14.14 13.42 -1.87
C THR A 23 -14.36 14.95 -1.88
N THR A 24 -15.32 15.46 -2.65
CA THR A 24 -15.64 16.90 -2.72
C THR A 24 -15.78 17.59 -1.36
N PRO A 25 -16.51 17.01 -0.37
CA PRO A 25 -16.68 17.66 0.92
C PRO A 25 -15.36 17.93 1.65
N ILE A 26 -14.35 17.06 1.48
CA ILE A 26 -13.02 17.24 2.09
C ILE A 26 -12.37 18.52 1.57
N PHE A 27 -12.41 18.76 0.25
CA PHE A 27 -11.78 19.94 -0.36
C PHE A 27 -12.54 21.26 -0.10
N LEU A 28 -13.82 21.17 0.29
CA LEU A 28 -14.66 22.32 0.63
C LEU A 28 -14.69 22.60 2.14
N ALA A 29 -14.16 21.69 2.95
CA ALA A 29 -14.12 21.84 4.39
C ALA A 29 -13.24 23.04 4.81
N LYS A 30 -13.63 23.72 5.88
CA LYS A 30 -12.90 24.90 6.39
C LYS A 30 -11.52 24.52 6.96
N ASP A 31 -11.41 23.31 7.48
CA ASP A 31 -10.25 22.69 8.11
C ASP A 31 -9.47 21.78 7.16
N ARG A 32 -9.75 21.82 5.85
CA ARG A 32 -9.12 20.91 4.86
C ARG A 32 -7.59 20.91 4.91
N GLU A 33 -6.98 22.07 5.13
CA GLU A 33 -5.51 22.19 5.14
C GLU A 33 -4.93 21.46 6.35
N GLU A 34 -5.60 21.54 7.50
CA GLU A 34 -5.24 20.82 8.72
C GLU A 34 -5.38 19.30 8.51
N LEU A 35 -6.52 18.85 7.99
CA LEU A 35 -6.80 17.43 7.73
C LEU A 35 -5.82 16.80 6.74
N LEU A 36 -5.53 17.49 5.62
CA LEU A 36 -4.59 17.01 4.60
C LEU A 36 -3.15 17.05 5.09
N SER A 37 -2.77 18.08 5.86
CA SER A 37 -1.45 18.16 6.48
C SER A 37 -1.24 17.08 7.53
N TRP A 38 -2.29 16.74 8.30
CA TRP A 38 -2.27 15.62 9.23
C TRP A 38 -2.13 14.28 8.50
N LEU A 39 -2.87 14.09 7.41
CA LEU A 39 -2.82 12.87 6.60
C LEU A 39 -1.42 12.62 6.03
N ALA A 40 -0.76 13.66 5.52
CA ALA A 40 0.61 13.56 5.00
C ALA A 40 1.65 13.19 6.09
N LYS A 41 1.32 13.36 7.38
CA LYS A 41 2.18 13.00 8.51
C LYS A 41 1.99 11.58 9.03
N GLN A 42 1.04 10.82 8.48
CA GLN A 42 0.80 9.44 8.91
C GLN A 42 1.84 8.48 8.33
N PRO A 43 2.17 7.39 9.05
CA PRO A 43 3.14 6.41 8.60
C PRO A 43 2.59 5.55 7.45
N LEU A 44 3.49 5.03 6.62
CA LEU A 44 3.25 3.94 5.67
C LEU A 44 3.34 2.57 6.35
N LEU A 45 4.17 2.45 7.39
CA LEU A 45 4.33 1.26 8.21
C LEU A 45 4.12 1.61 9.69
N ALA A 46 3.09 1.03 10.30
CA ALA A 46 2.90 1.09 11.75
C ALA A 46 3.40 -0.21 12.39
N GLU A 47 3.96 -0.12 13.59
CA GLU A 47 4.59 -1.26 14.25
C GLU A 47 4.19 -1.33 15.73
N HIS A 48 3.77 -2.51 16.15
CA HIS A 48 3.55 -2.94 17.53
C HIS A 48 4.61 -4.01 17.88
N ASP A 49 4.74 -4.39 19.15
CA ASP A 49 5.71 -5.40 19.57
C ASP A 49 5.49 -6.76 18.89
N GLU A 50 4.22 -7.10 18.61
CA GLU A 50 3.83 -8.43 18.08
C GLU A 50 3.44 -8.41 16.59
N PHE A 51 3.07 -7.25 16.05
CA PHE A 51 2.60 -7.16 14.66
C PHE A 51 3.09 -5.88 13.99
N VAL A 52 3.11 -5.91 12.66
CA VAL A 52 3.25 -4.72 11.82
C VAL A 52 2.03 -4.53 10.95
N MET A 53 1.71 -3.28 10.63
CA MET A 53 0.57 -2.94 9.81
C MET A 53 1.01 -2.08 8.63
N CYS A 54 0.68 -2.54 7.43
CA CYS A 54 0.88 -1.79 6.19
C CYS A 54 -0.32 -1.99 5.25
N HIS A 55 -0.68 -0.95 4.51
CA HIS A 55 -1.91 -0.93 3.70
C HIS A 55 -2.06 -2.13 2.76
N ALA A 56 -1.02 -2.51 2.02
CA ALA A 56 -1.04 -3.66 1.11
C ALA A 56 -0.17 -4.85 1.56
N GLY A 57 0.46 -4.76 2.74
CA GLY A 57 1.40 -5.76 3.27
C GLY A 57 2.87 -5.36 3.10
N ILE A 58 3.77 -6.35 3.20
CA ILE A 58 5.22 -6.18 3.09
C ILE A 58 5.70 -6.99 1.89
N SER A 59 6.52 -6.39 1.01
CA SER A 59 7.06 -7.10 -0.16
C SER A 59 7.68 -8.44 0.26
N PRO A 60 7.45 -9.53 -0.47
CA PRO A 60 8.06 -10.81 -0.15
C PRO A 60 9.59 -10.80 -0.29
N GLN A 61 10.15 -9.75 -0.92
CA GLN A 61 11.59 -9.55 -1.14
C GLN A 61 12.27 -8.77 -0.01
N TRP A 62 11.54 -8.39 1.05
CA TRP A 62 12.08 -7.60 2.16
C TRP A 62 12.07 -8.36 3.48
N ASP A 63 13.14 -8.20 4.26
CA ASP A 63 13.08 -8.41 5.69
C ASP A 63 12.42 -7.20 6.39
N LEU A 64 12.20 -7.32 7.70
CA LEU A 64 11.51 -6.29 8.46
C LEU A 64 12.31 -4.99 8.56
N GLU A 65 13.64 -5.08 8.60
CA GLU A 65 14.50 -3.91 8.66
C GLU A 65 14.48 -3.11 7.36
N THR A 66 14.55 -3.79 6.22
CA THR A 66 14.39 -3.18 4.89
C THR A 66 13.03 -2.50 4.77
N ALA A 67 11.96 -3.15 5.21
CA ALA A 67 10.63 -2.55 5.21
C ALA A 67 10.57 -1.26 6.06
N ARG A 68 11.15 -1.25 7.26
CA ARG A 68 11.23 -0.03 8.10
C ARG A 68 12.01 1.10 7.42
N GLN A 69 13.15 0.77 6.80
CA GLN A 69 13.98 1.74 6.10
C GLN A 69 13.25 2.35 4.90
N CYS A 70 12.65 1.49 4.06
CA CYS A 70 11.85 1.91 2.91
C CYS A 70 10.66 2.80 3.32
N ALA A 71 9.95 2.44 4.39
CA ALA A 71 8.84 3.25 4.90
C ALA A 71 9.32 4.64 5.31
N ARG A 72 10.36 4.72 6.16
CA ARG A 72 10.95 5.98 6.62
C ARG A 72 11.47 6.84 5.46
N GLU A 73 12.06 6.22 4.45
CA GLU A 73 12.59 6.90 3.28
C GLU A 73 11.50 7.66 2.53
N VAL A 74 10.40 6.99 2.18
CA VAL A 74 9.28 7.60 1.48
C VAL A 74 8.48 8.55 2.39
N GLU A 75 8.31 8.21 3.67
CA GLU A 75 7.65 9.06 4.66
C GLU A 75 8.33 10.43 4.79
N ARG A 76 9.67 10.49 4.82
CA ARG A 76 10.41 11.77 4.87
C ARG A 76 10.07 12.69 3.70
N ILE A 77 9.87 12.13 2.51
CA ILE A 77 9.53 12.90 1.31
C ILE A 77 8.06 13.34 1.38
N ILE A 78 7.16 12.45 1.78
CA ILE A 78 5.73 12.77 1.96
C ILE A 78 5.53 13.86 3.02
N GLN A 79 6.33 13.83 4.08
CA GLN A 79 6.27 14.78 5.20
C GLN A 79 7.07 16.07 4.95
N GLY A 80 7.81 16.13 3.85
CA GLY A 80 8.70 17.23 3.51
C GLY A 80 8.19 18.13 2.38
N GLU A 81 9.05 19.07 1.97
CA GLU A 81 8.76 20.03 0.90
C GLU A 81 8.67 19.38 -0.48
N GLU A 82 9.24 18.18 -0.64
CA GLU A 82 9.26 17.42 -1.89
C GLU A 82 7.99 16.61 -2.15
N LEU A 83 7.00 16.63 -1.24
CA LEU A 83 5.73 15.93 -1.40
C LEU A 83 5.07 16.16 -2.78
N PRO A 84 4.91 17.41 -3.29
CA PRO A 84 4.30 17.63 -4.60
C PRO A 84 5.08 16.97 -5.75
N TRP A 85 6.41 16.93 -5.64
CA TRP A 85 7.26 16.26 -6.62
C TRP A 85 7.02 14.74 -6.59
N LEU A 86 6.97 14.13 -5.41
CA LEU A 86 6.71 12.70 -5.28
C LEU A 86 5.31 12.33 -5.80
N LEU A 87 4.28 13.08 -5.39
CA LEU A 87 2.90 12.87 -5.82
C LEU A 87 2.75 12.96 -7.35
N LYS A 88 3.50 13.84 -8.01
CA LYS A 88 3.51 13.95 -9.47
C LYS A 88 4.11 12.70 -10.13
N ASN A 89 5.14 12.12 -9.51
CA ASN A 89 6.01 11.13 -10.15
C ASN A 89 5.75 9.68 -9.71
N MET A 90 5.02 9.43 -8.61
CA MET A 90 4.75 8.10 -8.06
C MET A 90 3.85 7.21 -8.94
N TYR A 91 3.18 7.78 -9.96
CA TYR A 91 2.24 7.05 -10.82
C TYR A 91 2.96 6.22 -11.89
N SER A 92 3.57 5.11 -11.47
CA SER A 92 4.18 4.10 -12.33
C SER A 92 3.93 2.70 -11.76
N ASN A 93 3.84 1.69 -12.62
CA ASN A 93 3.84 0.28 -12.22
C ASN A 93 5.26 -0.32 -12.19
N LEU A 94 6.25 0.38 -12.74
CA LEU A 94 7.65 -0.03 -12.76
C LEU A 94 8.51 0.81 -11.81
N PRO A 95 9.60 0.25 -11.28
CA PRO A 95 10.02 -1.16 -11.40
C PRO A 95 9.12 -2.11 -10.57
N ASP A 96 9.05 -3.37 -10.99
CA ASP A 96 8.24 -4.43 -10.39
C ASP A 96 9.07 -5.46 -9.60
N LEU A 97 10.40 -5.46 -9.73
CA LEU A 97 11.34 -6.25 -8.94
C LEU A 97 12.10 -5.36 -7.94
N TRP A 98 12.38 -5.86 -6.73
CA TRP A 98 13.27 -5.17 -5.81
C TRP A 98 14.72 -5.41 -6.23
N ASP A 99 15.51 -4.35 -6.19
CA ASP A 99 16.97 -4.43 -6.27
C ASP A 99 17.53 -3.41 -5.27
N ASP A 100 18.50 -3.82 -4.45
CA ASP A 100 19.11 -2.94 -3.47
C ASP A 100 19.86 -1.76 -4.11
N SER A 101 20.21 -1.87 -5.40
CA SER A 101 20.79 -0.79 -6.19
C SER A 101 19.76 0.18 -6.75
N LEU A 102 18.45 -0.02 -6.52
CA LEU A 102 17.45 0.97 -6.90
C LEU A 102 17.70 2.27 -6.15
N GLU A 103 17.69 3.39 -6.87
CA GLU A 103 17.87 4.72 -6.32
C GLU A 103 16.77 5.69 -6.81
N GLY A 104 16.58 6.76 -6.05
CA GLY A 104 15.70 7.86 -6.42
C GLY A 104 14.28 7.42 -6.76
N LEU A 105 13.77 7.91 -7.89
CA LEU A 105 12.35 7.76 -8.22
C LEU A 105 11.92 6.31 -8.45
N ASP A 106 12.79 5.47 -9.01
CA ASP A 106 12.47 4.06 -9.25
C ASP A 106 12.39 3.28 -7.93
N ARG A 107 13.29 3.58 -6.99
CA ARG A 107 13.21 3.07 -5.62
C ARG A 107 11.92 3.51 -4.94
N TYR A 108 11.59 4.80 -4.96
CA TYR A 108 10.36 5.31 -4.33
C TYR A 108 9.09 4.70 -4.93
N ARG A 109 9.06 4.50 -6.25
CA ARG A 109 7.93 3.87 -6.95
C ARG A 109 7.74 2.43 -6.53
N TYR A 110 8.81 1.64 -6.47
CA TYR A 110 8.71 0.27 -5.96
C TYR A 110 8.16 0.28 -4.53
N ILE A 111 8.74 1.13 -3.66
CA ILE A 111 8.34 1.19 -2.25
C ILE A 111 6.86 1.52 -2.09
N ILE A 112 6.39 2.56 -2.79
CA ILE A 112 4.98 2.98 -2.77
C ILE A 112 4.08 1.87 -3.33
N ASN A 113 4.49 1.21 -4.42
CA ASN A 113 3.72 0.13 -5.02
C ASN A 113 3.58 -1.07 -4.07
N ALA A 114 4.68 -1.50 -3.45
CA ALA A 114 4.69 -2.57 -2.45
C ALA A 114 3.76 -2.24 -1.27
N PHE A 115 3.91 -1.07 -0.66
CA PHE A 115 3.14 -0.72 0.54
C PHE A 115 1.69 -0.36 0.28
N THR A 116 1.34 0.15 -0.89
CA THR A 116 0.01 0.74 -1.11
C THR A 116 -0.83 0.04 -2.16
N ARG A 117 -0.24 -0.83 -2.99
CA ARG A 117 -0.92 -1.36 -4.18
C ARG A 117 -0.78 -2.86 -4.41
N MET A 118 0.18 -3.52 -3.75
CA MET A 118 0.48 -4.95 -3.91
C MET A 118 -0.74 -5.86 -3.65
N ARG A 119 -0.84 -6.93 -4.45
CA ARG A 119 -1.80 -8.02 -4.28
C ARG A 119 -1.12 -9.34 -4.62
N PHE A 120 -0.83 -9.50 -5.91
CA PHE A 120 -0.17 -10.69 -6.46
C PHE A 120 1.30 -10.42 -6.74
N CYS A 121 2.06 -11.50 -6.82
CA CYS A 121 3.41 -11.53 -7.33
C CYS A 121 3.55 -12.63 -8.38
N PHE A 122 4.49 -12.45 -9.29
CA PHE A 122 5.00 -13.52 -10.11
C PHE A 122 5.87 -14.48 -9.27
N SER A 123 6.11 -15.69 -9.79
CA SER A 123 6.93 -16.70 -9.10
C SER A 123 8.38 -16.26 -8.85
N ASP A 124 8.88 -15.30 -9.62
CA ASP A 124 10.20 -14.66 -9.45
C ASP A 124 10.20 -13.51 -8.42
N GLY A 125 9.06 -13.24 -7.78
CA GLY A 125 8.89 -12.19 -6.77
C GLY A 125 8.51 -10.82 -7.31
N ARG A 126 8.41 -10.64 -8.64
CA ARG A 126 7.94 -9.36 -9.22
C ARG A 126 6.52 -9.06 -8.82
N LEU A 127 6.23 -7.79 -8.54
CA LEU A 127 4.90 -7.31 -8.20
C LEU A 127 4.01 -7.28 -9.44
N ASP A 128 2.83 -7.89 -9.35
CA ASP A 128 1.78 -7.66 -10.34
C ASP A 128 0.91 -6.47 -9.89
N MET A 129 0.78 -5.49 -10.78
CA MET A 129 0.09 -4.22 -10.50
C MET A 129 -1.26 -4.09 -11.24
N ASP A 130 -1.65 -5.12 -11.99
CA ASP A 130 -2.76 -5.10 -12.93
C ASP A 130 -3.92 -5.99 -12.49
N CYS A 131 -3.64 -7.19 -11.96
CA CYS A 131 -4.63 -8.13 -11.48
C CYS A 131 -5.32 -7.63 -10.20
N LYS A 132 -6.66 -7.60 -10.24
CA LYS A 132 -7.53 -7.16 -9.14
C LYS A 132 -8.60 -8.20 -8.80
N LEU A 133 -8.50 -9.37 -9.41
CA LEU A 133 -9.43 -10.47 -9.23
C LEU A 133 -9.25 -11.11 -7.85
N PRO A 134 -10.27 -11.81 -7.33
CA PRO A 134 -10.08 -12.71 -6.20
C PRO A 134 -9.12 -13.86 -6.59
N PRO A 135 -8.31 -14.41 -5.66
CA PRO A 135 -7.37 -15.50 -5.96
C PRO A 135 -8.01 -16.71 -6.66
N GLN A 136 -9.26 -17.04 -6.34
CA GLN A 136 -9.97 -18.20 -6.88
C GLN A 136 -10.35 -18.04 -8.37
N GLU A 137 -10.33 -16.82 -8.91
CA GLU A 137 -10.64 -16.52 -10.32
C GLU A 137 -9.38 -16.35 -11.18
N VAL A 138 -8.19 -16.34 -10.57
CA VAL A 138 -6.94 -16.27 -11.31
C VAL A 138 -6.69 -17.61 -11.99
N THR A 139 -6.63 -17.60 -13.32
CA THR A 139 -6.38 -18.80 -14.12
C THR A 139 -4.92 -18.83 -14.59
N GLY A 140 -4.23 -19.95 -14.33
CA GLY A 140 -2.83 -20.18 -14.69
C GLY A 140 -1.84 -19.95 -13.55
N ASP A 141 -0.69 -20.61 -13.62
CA ASP A 141 0.27 -20.76 -12.50
C ASP A 141 1.21 -19.55 -12.31
N GLN A 142 0.89 -18.38 -12.88
CA GLN A 142 1.85 -17.27 -12.93
C GLN A 142 1.73 -16.28 -11.77
N LEU A 143 0.56 -16.14 -11.16
CA LEU A 143 0.31 -15.16 -10.11
C LEU A 143 -0.05 -15.85 -8.80
N VAL A 144 0.67 -15.50 -7.75
CA VAL A 144 0.42 -15.98 -6.39
C VAL A 144 0.16 -14.79 -5.46
N PRO A 145 -0.74 -14.91 -4.47
CA PRO A 145 -0.84 -13.89 -3.43
C PRO A 145 0.53 -13.62 -2.81
N TRP A 146 0.87 -12.35 -2.57
CA TRP A 146 2.22 -11.97 -2.12
C TRP A 146 2.68 -12.73 -0.85
N PHE A 147 1.74 -13.07 0.04
CA PHE A 147 2.00 -13.76 1.29
C PHE A 147 2.19 -15.27 1.15
N GLU A 148 1.80 -15.86 0.01
CA GLU A 148 1.94 -17.28 -0.32
C GLU A 148 3.15 -17.59 -1.21
N LEU A 149 3.93 -16.57 -1.60
CA LEU A 149 5.13 -16.78 -2.42
C LEU A 149 6.13 -17.70 -1.70
N PRO A 150 6.58 -18.82 -2.29
CA PRO A 150 7.44 -19.80 -1.60
C PRO A 150 8.77 -19.24 -1.11
N HIS A 151 9.31 -18.24 -1.80
CA HIS A 151 10.58 -17.58 -1.48
C HIS A 151 10.40 -16.28 -0.68
N ARG A 152 9.21 -16.03 -0.13
CA ARG A 152 8.98 -14.88 0.74
C ARG A 152 9.93 -14.93 1.95
N ILE A 153 10.60 -13.81 2.19
CA ILE A 153 11.43 -13.65 3.39
C ILE A 153 10.51 -13.70 4.63
N PRO A 154 10.79 -14.62 5.59
CA PRO A 154 9.98 -14.74 6.79
C PRO A 154 10.20 -13.52 7.70
N LEU A 155 9.12 -13.05 8.31
CA LEU A 155 9.13 -11.94 9.27
C LEU A 155 8.87 -12.48 10.68
N GLU A 156 9.43 -11.80 11.68
CA GLU A 156 9.28 -12.16 13.10
C GLU A 156 7.94 -11.69 13.72
N LYS A 157 7.16 -10.90 12.97
CA LYS A 157 5.88 -10.31 13.41
C LYS A 157 4.76 -10.66 12.44
N THR A 158 3.53 -10.77 12.95
CA THR A 158 2.34 -10.91 12.11
C THR A 158 2.12 -9.63 11.28
N VAL A 159 1.79 -9.76 10.00
CA VAL A 159 1.52 -8.63 9.10
C VAL A 159 0.01 -8.40 8.98
N LEU A 160 -0.47 -7.26 9.47
CA LEU A 160 -1.82 -6.77 9.25
C LEU A 160 -1.87 -5.94 7.97
N PHE A 161 -2.83 -6.22 7.08
CA PHE A 161 -3.00 -5.46 5.85
C PHE A 161 -4.46 -5.29 5.45
N GLY A 162 -4.71 -4.41 4.49
CA GLY A 162 -6.03 -4.16 3.91
C GLY A 162 -5.97 -4.15 2.39
N HIS A 163 -6.58 -3.14 1.75
CA HIS A 163 -6.49 -2.81 0.31
C HIS A 163 -7.10 -3.80 -0.69
N TRP A 164 -7.01 -5.10 -0.38
CA TRP A 164 -7.40 -6.17 -1.26
C TRP A 164 -8.81 -6.66 -0.94
N ALA A 165 -9.81 -5.79 -1.09
CA ALA A 165 -11.22 -6.13 -0.88
C ALA A 165 -11.70 -7.40 -1.62
N ALA A 166 -11.14 -7.71 -2.80
CA ALA A 166 -11.46 -8.93 -3.54
C ALA A 166 -11.02 -10.22 -2.83
N LEU A 167 -10.07 -10.15 -1.89
CA LEU A 167 -9.69 -11.27 -1.03
C LEU A 167 -10.76 -11.58 0.03
N GLN A 168 -11.61 -10.61 0.38
CA GLN A 168 -12.68 -10.70 1.38
C GLN A 168 -12.19 -11.02 2.80
N GLY A 169 -11.02 -10.50 3.15
CA GLY A 169 -10.33 -10.79 4.41
C GLY A 169 -9.56 -12.11 4.38
N TYR A 170 -8.59 -12.24 5.28
CA TYR A 170 -7.72 -13.41 5.35
C TYR A 170 -7.13 -13.53 6.76
N ILE A 171 -6.93 -14.75 7.27
CA ILE A 171 -6.30 -14.97 8.57
C ILE A 171 -5.43 -16.21 8.48
N ASP A 172 -4.14 -16.04 8.74
CA ASP A 172 -3.22 -17.12 9.12
C ASP A 172 -2.31 -16.65 10.29
N GLU A 173 -1.32 -17.47 10.67
CA GLU A 173 -0.39 -17.14 11.77
C GLU A 173 0.55 -15.95 11.45
N LYS A 174 0.81 -15.68 10.16
CA LYS A 174 1.83 -14.74 9.69
C LYS A 174 1.23 -13.45 9.13
N VAL A 175 0.00 -13.46 8.66
CA VAL A 175 -0.63 -12.41 7.87
C VAL A 175 -2.14 -12.40 8.13
N ILE A 176 -2.68 -11.20 8.33
CA ILE A 176 -4.12 -10.98 8.53
C ILE A 176 -4.60 -9.84 7.63
N GLY A 177 -5.53 -10.18 6.72
CA GLY A 177 -6.22 -9.24 5.84
C GLY A 177 -7.52 -8.75 6.47
N LEU A 178 -7.58 -7.44 6.75
CA LEU A 178 -8.72 -6.77 7.41
C LEU A 178 -9.75 -6.20 6.41
N ASP A 179 -9.39 -6.05 5.14
CA ASP A 179 -10.27 -5.45 4.14
C ASP A 179 -11.32 -6.46 3.65
N THR A 180 -12.50 -6.38 4.26
CA THR A 180 -13.71 -7.13 3.90
C THR A 180 -14.68 -6.29 3.04
N GLY A 181 -14.17 -5.24 2.38
CA GLY A 181 -14.87 -4.57 1.29
C GLY A 181 -16.08 -3.71 1.71
N CYS A 182 -16.04 -3.05 2.88
CA CYS A 182 -17.13 -2.22 3.39
C CYS A 182 -17.77 -1.28 2.35
N VAL A 183 -16.96 -0.55 1.59
CA VAL A 183 -17.44 0.42 0.58
C VAL A 183 -18.09 -0.26 -0.64
N TRP A 184 -17.82 -1.55 -0.83
CA TRP A 184 -18.38 -2.38 -1.90
C TRP A 184 -19.62 -3.17 -1.46
N GLY A 185 -20.20 -2.82 -0.29
CA GLY A 185 -21.35 -3.52 0.29
C GLY A 185 -20.99 -4.72 1.16
N GLY A 186 -19.69 -4.93 1.42
CA GLY A 186 -19.20 -5.88 2.41
C GLY A 186 -19.30 -5.32 3.84
N SER A 187 -18.30 -5.60 4.67
CA SER A 187 -18.29 -5.20 6.08
C SER A 187 -17.06 -4.36 6.46
N LEU A 188 -17.14 -3.68 7.60
CA LEU A 188 -15.97 -3.13 8.27
C LEU A 188 -15.56 -4.11 9.38
N THR A 189 -14.37 -4.68 9.25
CA THR A 189 -13.87 -5.70 10.19
C THR A 189 -12.94 -5.09 11.23
N MET A 190 -13.07 -5.55 12.47
CA MET A 190 -12.21 -5.21 13.59
C MET A 190 -11.63 -6.49 14.18
N ILE A 191 -10.35 -6.45 14.56
CA ILE A 191 -9.70 -7.50 15.34
C ILE A 191 -9.39 -6.95 16.72
N ARG A 192 -9.68 -7.76 17.74
CA ARG A 192 -9.22 -7.51 19.11
C ARG A 192 -7.97 -8.37 19.33
N TRP A 193 -6.82 -7.71 19.40
CA TRP A 193 -5.54 -8.32 19.71
C TRP A 193 -5.46 -8.65 21.21
#